data_AF-A0A528HJE2-F1
#
_entry.id   AF-A0A528HJE2-F1
#
_cell.length_a   1.000
_cell.length_b   1.000
_cell.length_c   1.000
_cell.angle_alpha   90.00
_cell.angle_beta   90.00
_cell.angle_gamma   90.00
#
_symmetry.space_group_name_H-M   'P 1'
#
loop_
_entity.id
_entity.type
_entity.pdbx_description
1 polymer ?
#
loop_
_entity_poly.entity_id
_entity_poly.type
_entity_poly.pdbx_seq_one_letter_code
_entity_poly.pdbx_strand_id
1 'polypeptide(L)'
;ALSSGDRAFHRLYFMRARRGLPVSTLAEDIHGRHHLRATDIPPLLTFLSLETGLEIECCKALTIDCLQNPGPGTIDIAYIKRRARGAEHKHIRVRDGGIGTPGGLVRKLIEVTAFTRQFVPSDCLWLYYYTGRKQLRAGVDHPHERVDQWTGSHGIVDDDGQPLRLVLSRLRKTHKAIWYLKTEGHMARFAVGHTPEI
;
A
#
# COMPACT_ATOMS: atom_id res chain seq x y z
N ALA A 1 -9.36 -20.67 -1.73
CA ALA A 1 -8.03 -20.67 -2.37
C ALA A 1 -7.24 -21.89 -1.92
N LEU A 2 -6.45 -22.53 -2.79
CA LEU A 2 -5.57 -23.66 -2.42
C LEU A 2 -4.49 -23.15 -1.45
N SER A 3 -4.55 -23.54 -0.19
CA SER A 3 -3.53 -23.20 0.81
C SER A 3 -2.36 -24.18 0.73
N SER A 4 -1.18 -23.79 1.21
CA SER A 4 -0.01 -24.69 1.30
C SER A 4 -0.26 -25.92 2.19
N GLY A 5 -1.25 -25.88 3.08
CA GLY A 5 -1.68 -27.04 3.88
C GLY A 5 -2.73 -27.94 3.20
N ASP A 6 -3.18 -27.59 2.00
CA ASP A 6 -4.21 -28.33 1.27
C ASP A 6 -3.62 -29.58 0.59
N ARG A 7 -4.31 -30.72 0.70
CA ARG A 7 -3.93 -31.96 0.03
C ARG A 7 -3.86 -31.80 -1.50
N ALA A 8 -4.72 -30.96 -2.08
CA ALA A 8 -4.68 -30.65 -3.50
C ALA A 8 -3.42 -29.84 -3.88
N PHE A 9 -2.96 -28.93 -3.03
CA PHE A 9 -1.70 -28.21 -3.21
C PHE A 9 -0.51 -29.19 -3.19
N HIS A 10 -0.45 -30.09 -2.21
CA HIS A 10 0.60 -31.11 -2.15
C HIS A 10 0.61 -32.03 -3.38
N ARG A 11 -0.56 -32.47 -3.86
CA ARG A 11 -0.65 -33.28 -5.08
C ARG A 11 -0.10 -32.52 -6.29
N LEU A 12 -0.47 -31.25 -6.47
CA LEU A 12 0.04 -30.42 -7.56
C LEU A 12 1.56 -30.21 -7.44
N TYR A 13 2.06 -29.95 -6.24
CA TYR A 13 3.48 -29.82 -5.94
C TYR A 13 4.26 -31.07 -6.39
N PHE A 14 3.84 -32.25 -5.93
CA PHE A 14 4.51 -33.51 -6.29
C PHE A 14 4.41 -33.83 -7.79
N MET A 15 3.27 -33.54 -8.41
CA MET A 15 3.08 -33.71 -9.86
C MET A 15 4.03 -32.84 -10.68
N ARG A 16 4.25 -31.58 -10.26
CA ARG A 16 5.21 -30.67 -10.90
C ARG A 16 6.66 -31.12 -10.68
N ALA A 17 7.01 -31.49 -9.45
CA ALA A 17 8.34 -32.00 -9.12
C ALA A 17 8.71 -33.23 -9.97
N ARG A 18 7.78 -34.20 -10.12
CA ARG A 18 7.97 -35.38 -10.97
C ARG A 18 8.18 -35.07 -12.45
N ARG A 19 7.73 -33.90 -12.92
CA ARG A 19 7.85 -33.43 -14.30
C ARG A 19 9.03 -32.46 -14.50
N GLY A 20 9.88 -32.25 -13.50
CA GLY A 20 10.98 -31.29 -13.57
C GLY A 20 10.52 -29.83 -13.66
N LEU A 21 9.28 -29.52 -13.30
CA LEU A 21 8.75 -28.16 -13.34
C LEU A 21 9.12 -27.40 -12.06
N PRO A 22 9.31 -26.05 -12.13
CA PRO A 22 9.57 -25.25 -10.95
C PRO A 22 8.46 -25.39 -9.89
N VAL A 23 8.87 -25.64 -8.64
CA VAL A 23 7.98 -25.81 -7.48
C VAL A 23 8.22 -24.79 -6.37
N SER A 24 9.40 -24.15 -6.33
CA SER A 24 9.76 -23.16 -5.31
C SER A 24 8.86 -21.93 -5.35
N THR A 25 8.38 -21.54 -6.53
CA THR A 25 7.49 -20.39 -6.75
C THR A 25 6.00 -20.77 -6.80
N LEU A 26 5.65 -22.06 -6.71
CA LEU A 26 4.30 -22.55 -7.02
C LEU A 26 3.20 -21.84 -6.22
N ALA A 27 3.41 -21.67 -4.91
CA ALA A 27 2.43 -21.00 -4.06
C ALA A 27 2.29 -19.51 -4.45
N GLU A 28 3.40 -18.84 -4.72
CA GLU A 28 3.41 -17.45 -5.13
C GLU A 28 2.77 -17.25 -6.51
N ASP A 29 3.03 -18.15 -7.47
CA ASP A 29 2.46 -18.11 -8.82
C ASP A 29 0.93 -18.30 -8.82
N ILE A 30 0.41 -19.17 -7.93
CA ILE A 30 -1.02 -19.38 -7.79
C ILE A 30 -1.66 -18.19 -7.07
N HIS A 31 -1.13 -17.80 -5.92
CA HIS A 31 -1.74 -16.76 -5.10
C HIS A 31 -1.59 -15.36 -5.72
N GLY A 32 -0.48 -15.06 -6.37
CA GLY A 32 -0.21 -13.76 -7.00
C GLY A 32 -1.14 -13.41 -8.17
N ARG A 33 -1.89 -14.38 -8.71
CA ARG A 33 -2.94 -14.14 -9.71
C ARG A 33 -4.27 -13.67 -9.11
N HIS A 34 -4.46 -13.87 -7.82
CA HIS A 34 -5.74 -13.63 -7.14
C HIS A 34 -5.64 -12.67 -5.97
N HIS A 35 -4.43 -12.45 -5.45
CA HIS A 35 -4.17 -11.65 -4.28
C HIS A 35 -3.02 -10.69 -4.56
N LEU A 36 -3.11 -9.48 -4.01
CA LEU A 36 -1.94 -8.61 -3.86
C LEU A 36 -0.83 -9.39 -3.14
N ARG A 37 0.42 -9.22 -3.54
CA ARG A 37 1.55 -9.88 -2.87
C ARG A 37 2.18 -8.93 -1.86
N ALA A 38 2.84 -9.51 -0.86
CA ALA A 38 3.59 -8.74 0.12
C ALA A 38 4.67 -7.83 -0.52
N THR A 39 5.21 -8.23 -1.68
CA THR A 39 6.18 -7.46 -2.46
C THR A 39 5.57 -6.25 -3.16
N ASP A 40 4.26 -6.24 -3.38
CA ASP A 40 3.56 -5.08 -3.97
C ASP A 40 3.29 -3.99 -2.90
N ILE A 41 3.40 -4.30 -1.60
CA ILE A 41 3.10 -3.36 -0.51
C ILE A 41 4.06 -2.16 -0.43
N PRO A 42 5.40 -2.34 -0.42
CA PRO A 42 6.34 -1.22 -0.34
C PRO A 42 6.17 -0.15 -1.43
N PRO A 43 6.09 -0.46 -2.74
CA PRO A 43 5.93 0.56 -3.78
C PRO A 43 4.58 1.29 -3.64
N LEU A 44 3.50 0.56 -3.36
CA LEU A 44 2.15 1.16 -3.26
C LEU A 44 2.01 2.08 -2.04
N LEU A 45 2.57 1.70 -0.89
CA LEU A 45 2.62 2.58 0.29
C LEU A 45 3.50 3.81 0.07
N THR A 46 4.64 3.62 -0.59
CA THR A 46 5.57 4.70 -0.91
C THR A 46 4.91 5.73 -1.82
N PHE A 47 4.28 5.27 -2.91
CA PHE A 47 3.51 6.12 -3.81
C PHE A 47 2.41 6.88 -3.07
N LEU A 48 1.57 6.16 -2.30
CA LEU A 48 0.44 6.79 -1.62
C LEU A 48 0.90 7.87 -0.63
N SER A 49 1.95 7.60 0.15
CA SER A 49 2.50 8.58 1.10
C SER A 49 3.15 9.78 0.39
N LEU A 50 3.87 9.56 -0.71
CA LEU A 50 4.51 10.64 -1.48
C LEU A 50 3.52 11.51 -2.25
N GLU A 51 2.42 10.95 -2.77
CA GLU A 51 1.44 11.73 -3.53
C GLU A 51 0.45 12.49 -2.65
N THR A 52 0.11 11.93 -1.47
CA THR A 52 -0.87 12.54 -0.55
C THR A 52 -0.22 13.34 0.58
N GLY A 53 1.05 13.07 0.87
CA GLY A 53 1.72 13.59 2.05
C GLY A 53 1.21 13.00 3.37
N LEU A 54 0.32 12.01 3.38
CA LEU A 54 -0.17 11.37 4.60
C LEU A 54 0.98 10.75 5.42
N GLU A 55 0.86 10.81 6.74
CA GLU A 55 1.76 10.07 7.65
C GLU A 55 1.65 8.57 7.32
N ILE A 56 2.76 7.84 7.27
CA ILE A 56 2.77 6.44 6.81
C ILE A 56 1.81 5.55 7.63
N GLU A 57 1.71 5.80 8.94
CA GLU A 57 0.80 5.06 9.81
C GLU A 57 -0.68 5.33 9.47
N CYS A 58 -1.01 6.53 8.95
CA CYS A 58 -2.34 6.82 8.44
C CYS A 58 -2.59 6.04 7.14
N CYS A 59 -1.63 5.98 6.21
CA CYS A 59 -1.74 5.16 4.99
C CYS A 59 -1.99 3.68 5.31
N LYS A 60 -1.24 3.13 6.27
CA LYS A 60 -1.37 1.73 6.72
C LYS A 60 -2.73 1.45 7.38
N ALA A 61 -3.32 2.45 8.02
CA ALA A 61 -4.58 2.32 8.76
C ALA A 61 -5.84 2.61 7.92
N LEU A 62 -5.70 2.95 6.63
CA LEU A 62 -6.85 3.18 5.76
C LEU A 62 -7.76 1.95 5.69
N THR A 63 -9.06 2.20 5.60
CA THR A 63 -10.10 1.18 5.43
C THR A 63 -10.67 1.22 4.02
N ILE A 64 -11.52 0.26 3.67
CA ILE A 64 -12.20 0.24 2.37
C ILE A 64 -13.20 1.39 2.17
N ASP A 65 -13.73 1.96 3.25
CA ASP A 65 -14.69 3.07 3.21
C ASP A 65 -14.01 4.45 3.30
N CYS A 66 -12.69 4.50 3.14
CA CYS A 66 -11.93 5.74 3.30
C CYS A 66 -12.16 6.75 2.16
N LEU A 67 -12.71 6.33 1.01
CA LEU A 67 -13.02 7.23 -0.10
C LEU A 67 -14.39 7.88 0.08
N GLN A 68 -14.43 9.22 0.13
CA GLN A 68 -15.64 9.99 0.43
C GLN A 68 -15.75 11.26 -0.44
N ASN A 69 -16.93 11.88 -0.47
CA ASN A 69 -17.18 13.20 -1.07
C ASN A 69 -16.60 13.37 -2.50
N PRO A 70 -17.03 12.55 -3.47
CA PRO A 70 -16.52 12.63 -4.84
C PRO A 70 -16.78 14.03 -5.44
N GLY A 71 -15.80 14.54 -6.16
CA GLY A 71 -15.90 15.77 -6.94
C GLY A 71 -15.33 15.57 -8.36
N PRO A 72 -15.39 16.59 -9.23
CA PRO A 72 -14.85 16.49 -10.59
C PRO A 72 -13.33 16.20 -10.56
N GLY A 73 -12.94 14.97 -10.92
CA GLY A 73 -11.54 14.53 -10.93
C GLY A 73 -10.86 14.46 -9.56
N THR A 74 -11.63 14.49 -8.47
CA THR A 74 -11.09 14.48 -7.10
C THR A 74 -11.96 13.70 -6.13
N ILE A 75 -11.38 13.26 -5.02
CA ILE A 75 -12.08 12.55 -3.95
C ILE A 75 -11.42 12.85 -2.61
N ASP A 76 -12.16 12.74 -1.50
CA ASP A 76 -11.57 12.80 -0.16
C ASP A 76 -11.09 11.42 0.28
N ILE A 77 -9.92 11.37 0.90
CA ILE A 77 -9.48 10.23 1.71
C ILE A 77 -9.72 10.58 3.19
N ALA A 78 -10.64 9.88 3.83
CA ALA A 78 -10.88 9.91 5.27
C ALA A 78 -9.86 9.02 5.99
N TYR A 79 -9.21 9.54 7.03
CA TYR A 79 -8.20 8.82 7.81
C TYR A 79 -8.22 9.21 9.28
N ILE A 80 -7.70 8.32 10.12
CA ILE A 80 -7.56 8.56 11.56
C ILE A 80 -6.12 8.96 11.87
N LYS A 81 -5.94 10.12 12.50
CA LYS A 81 -4.66 10.61 12.98
C LYS A 81 -4.53 10.34 14.48
N ARG A 82 -3.65 9.42 14.86
CA ARG A 82 -3.40 9.10 16.27
C ARG A 82 -2.34 10.02 16.88
N ARG A 83 -2.58 10.44 18.12
CA ARG A 83 -1.69 11.24 18.97
C ARG A 83 -1.74 10.70 20.40
N ALA A 84 -0.78 11.10 21.24
CA ALA A 84 -0.69 10.62 22.63
C ALA A 84 -1.97 10.85 23.45
N ARG A 85 -2.80 11.84 23.09
CA ARG A 85 -4.02 12.23 23.82
C ARG A 85 -5.34 11.90 23.08
N GLY A 86 -5.30 11.18 21.97
CA GLY A 86 -6.52 10.84 21.24
C GLY A 86 -6.32 10.55 19.75
N ALA A 87 -7.44 10.32 19.07
CA ALA A 87 -7.48 10.08 17.64
C ALA A 87 -8.43 11.08 16.98
N GLU A 88 -7.98 11.74 15.92
CA GLU A 88 -8.76 12.71 15.16
C GLU A 88 -9.13 12.13 13.79
N HIS A 89 -10.40 12.24 13.41
CA HIS A 89 -10.83 11.98 12.03
C HIS A 89 -10.46 13.17 11.16
N LYS A 90 -9.79 12.90 10.04
CA LYS A 90 -9.36 13.92 9.08
C LYS A 90 -9.69 13.48 7.67
N HIS A 91 -9.79 14.47 6.78
CA HIS A 91 -9.97 14.26 5.36
C HIS A 91 -8.84 14.97 4.62
N ILE A 92 -8.49 14.44 3.45
CA ILE A 92 -7.62 15.12 2.49
C ILE A 92 -8.19 14.95 1.09
N ARG A 93 -8.36 16.07 0.38
CA ARG A 93 -8.78 16.09 -1.02
C ARG A 93 -7.60 15.68 -1.90
N VAL A 94 -7.80 14.67 -2.75
CA VAL A 94 -6.77 14.15 -3.67
C VAL A 94 -7.31 14.06 -5.09
N ARG A 95 -6.39 13.97 -6.06
CA ARG A 95 -6.74 13.63 -7.45
C ARG A 95 -7.35 12.23 -7.51
N ASP A 96 -8.39 12.08 -8.32
CA ASP A 96 -9.08 10.81 -8.57
C ASP A 96 -9.25 10.59 -10.09
N GLY A 97 -9.19 9.34 -10.52
CA GLY A 97 -9.17 8.96 -11.94
C GLY A 97 -8.42 7.65 -12.16
N GLY A 98 -7.34 7.69 -12.93
CA GLY A 98 -6.52 6.50 -13.22
C GLY A 98 -5.70 6.00 -12.02
N ILE A 99 -5.13 4.79 -12.13
CA ILE A 99 -4.33 4.14 -11.07
C ILE A 99 -3.11 4.95 -10.62
N GLY A 100 -2.61 5.86 -11.48
CA GLY A 100 -1.54 6.81 -11.15
C GLY A 100 -2.00 8.02 -10.33
N THR A 101 -3.22 8.03 -9.80
CA THR A 101 -3.72 9.03 -8.86
C THR A 101 -3.96 8.39 -7.49
N PRO A 102 -3.87 9.12 -6.37
CA PRO A 102 -4.15 8.54 -5.06
C PRO A 102 -5.55 7.95 -4.94
N GLY A 103 -6.59 8.66 -5.41
CA GLY A 103 -7.97 8.15 -5.41
C GLY A 103 -8.13 6.89 -6.25
N GLY A 104 -7.59 6.90 -7.48
CA GLY A 104 -7.64 5.75 -8.38
C GLY A 104 -6.87 4.54 -7.86
N LEU A 105 -5.72 4.74 -7.20
CA LEU A 105 -4.98 3.67 -6.54
C LEU A 105 -5.79 3.05 -5.39
N VAL A 106 -6.34 3.85 -4.49
CA VAL A 106 -7.15 3.35 -3.37
C VAL A 106 -8.37 2.58 -3.89
N ARG A 107 -9.04 3.10 -4.91
CA ARG A 107 -10.15 2.41 -5.58
C ARG A 107 -9.72 1.05 -6.14
N LYS A 108 -8.56 1.00 -6.81
CA LYS A 108 -8.03 -0.26 -7.34
C LYS A 108 -7.66 -1.23 -6.22
N LEU A 109 -7.09 -0.75 -5.12
CA LEU A 109 -6.79 -1.57 -3.94
C LEU A 109 -8.07 -2.18 -3.34
N ILE A 110 -9.16 -1.40 -3.22
CA ILE A 110 -10.47 -1.91 -2.78
C ILE A 110 -10.94 -3.04 -3.71
N GLU A 111 -10.89 -2.82 -5.02
CA GLU A 111 -11.28 -3.80 -6.04
C GLU A 111 -10.47 -5.09 -5.95
N VAL A 112 -9.14 -5.01 -6.01
CA VAL A 112 -8.26 -6.21 -6.06
C VAL A 112 -8.21 -6.96 -4.73
N THR A 113 -8.53 -6.31 -3.62
CA THR A 113 -8.60 -6.97 -2.31
C THR A 113 -9.95 -7.61 -2.03
N ALA A 114 -11.01 -7.30 -2.80
CA ALA A 114 -12.36 -7.79 -2.58
C ALA A 114 -12.45 -9.33 -2.53
N PHE A 115 -11.77 -10.02 -3.45
CA PHE A 115 -11.72 -11.49 -3.44
C PHE A 115 -11.01 -12.03 -2.19
N THR A 116 -9.93 -11.39 -1.76
CA THR A 116 -9.18 -11.80 -0.56
C THR A 116 -10.02 -11.65 0.72
N ARG A 117 -10.91 -10.65 0.77
CA ARG A 117 -11.82 -10.41 1.91
C ARG A 117 -12.82 -11.54 2.15
N GLN A 118 -13.16 -12.32 1.13
CA GLN A 118 -13.99 -13.52 1.28
C GLN A 118 -13.34 -14.58 2.19
N PHE A 119 -12.01 -14.57 2.30
CA PHE A 119 -11.25 -15.51 3.12
C PHE A 119 -10.70 -14.87 4.41
N VAL A 120 -10.47 -13.56 4.40
CA VAL A 120 -10.01 -12.78 5.56
C VAL A 120 -10.95 -11.58 5.74
N PRO A 121 -12.07 -11.75 6.47
CA PRO A 121 -12.97 -10.64 6.76
C PRO A 121 -12.23 -9.54 7.52
N SER A 122 -12.14 -8.36 6.93
CA SER A 122 -11.45 -7.20 7.49
C SER A 122 -11.82 -5.97 6.67
N ASP A 123 -11.86 -4.81 7.32
CA ASP A 123 -12.09 -3.52 6.65
C ASP A 123 -10.78 -2.83 6.26
N CYS A 124 -9.63 -3.35 6.69
CA CYS A 124 -8.31 -2.78 6.35
C CYS A 124 -8.14 -2.72 4.84
N LEU A 125 -7.68 -1.59 4.29
CA LEU A 125 -7.43 -1.45 2.86
C LEU A 125 -6.40 -2.49 2.35
N TRP A 126 -5.41 -2.80 3.19
CA TRP A 126 -4.30 -3.68 2.85
C TRP A 126 -4.59 -5.14 3.19
N LEU A 127 -4.97 -5.92 2.18
CA LEU A 127 -4.96 -7.38 2.25
C LEU A 127 -4.02 -7.94 1.20
N TYR A 128 -3.19 -8.93 1.59
CA TYR A 128 -2.19 -9.50 0.69
C TYR A 128 -1.80 -10.91 1.07
N TYR A 129 -1.23 -11.61 0.09
CA TYR A 129 -0.56 -12.89 0.24
C TYR A 129 0.88 -12.72 0.74
N TYR A 130 1.26 -13.53 1.72
CA TYR A 130 2.60 -13.58 2.30
C TYR A 130 3.10 -15.03 2.35
N THR A 131 4.37 -15.22 2.00
CA THR A 131 5.07 -16.51 2.10
C THR A 131 5.42 -16.79 3.57
N GLY A 132 4.49 -17.42 4.30
CA GLY A 132 4.70 -17.83 5.70
C GLY A 132 3.50 -18.55 6.29
N ARG A 133 3.53 -18.83 7.61
CA ARG A 133 2.50 -19.62 8.31
C ARG A 133 1.06 -19.10 8.11
N LYS A 134 0.87 -17.78 8.16
CA LYS A 134 -0.41 -17.12 7.84
C LYS A 134 -0.28 -16.48 6.45
N GLN A 135 -0.80 -17.19 5.45
CA GLN A 135 -0.61 -16.88 4.04
C GLN A 135 -1.39 -15.65 3.58
N LEU A 136 -2.59 -15.39 4.12
CA LEU A 136 -3.35 -14.18 3.85
C LEU A 136 -3.31 -13.26 5.08
N ARG A 137 -2.95 -12.00 4.87
CA ARG A 137 -2.79 -11.00 5.93
C ARG A 137 -3.68 -9.80 5.67
N ALA A 138 -4.12 -9.18 6.75
CA ALA A 138 -4.81 -7.89 6.76
C ALA A 138 -3.98 -6.91 7.60
N GLY A 139 -3.83 -5.68 7.11
CA GLY A 139 -2.96 -4.67 7.71
C GLY A 139 -1.49 -4.86 7.34
N VAL A 140 -0.70 -3.80 7.51
CA VAL A 140 0.74 -3.81 7.22
C VAL A 140 1.52 -3.64 8.51
N ASP A 141 2.27 -4.67 8.90
CA ASP A 141 3.18 -4.63 10.05
C ASP A 141 4.64 -4.50 9.63
N HIS A 142 5.38 -3.62 10.33
CA HIS A 142 6.84 -3.40 10.25
C HIS A 142 7.47 -3.76 8.89
N PRO A 143 7.20 -3.01 7.81
CA PRO A 143 7.56 -3.42 6.46
C PRO A 143 9.05 -3.26 6.12
N HIS A 144 9.93 -2.97 7.10
CA HIS A 144 11.34 -2.61 6.86
C HIS A 144 12.09 -3.61 5.97
N GLU A 145 12.08 -4.90 6.31
CA GLU A 145 12.75 -5.93 5.51
C GLU A 145 12.22 -5.98 4.07
N ARG A 146 10.91 -5.79 3.89
CA ARG A 146 10.28 -5.81 2.56
C ARG A 146 10.62 -4.55 1.76
N VAL A 147 10.72 -3.41 2.44
CA VAL A 147 11.15 -2.15 1.83
C VAL A 147 12.59 -2.27 1.36
N ASP A 148 13.49 -2.80 2.19
CA ASP A 148 14.90 -3.00 1.83
C ASP A 148 15.05 -4.02 0.69
N GLN A 149 14.28 -5.11 0.71
CA GLN A 149 14.23 -6.06 -0.40
C GLN A 149 13.73 -5.41 -1.70
N TRP A 150 12.68 -4.57 -1.60
CA TRP A 150 12.13 -3.87 -2.75
C TRP A 150 13.13 -2.87 -3.33
N THR A 151 13.75 -2.01 -2.51
CA THR A 151 14.74 -1.03 -2.99
C THR A 151 15.94 -1.72 -3.62
N GLY A 152 16.48 -2.77 -2.99
CA GLY A 152 17.59 -3.55 -3.54
C GLY A 152 17.25 -4.25 -4.85
N SER A 153 16.10 -4.94 -4.93
CA SER A 153 15.70 -5.66 -6.15
C SER A 153 15.40 -4.77 -7.35
N HIS A 154 15.06 -3.50 -7.12
CA HIS A 154 14.76 -2.53 -8.17
C HIS A 154 15.94 -1.59 -8.46
N GLY A 155 17.10 -1.80 -7.83
CA GLY A 155 18.28 -0.96 -8.03
C GLY A 155 18.06 0.50 -7.61
N ILE A 156 17.21 0.75 -6.61
CA ILE A 156 16.97 2.10 -6.10
C ILE A 156 18.15 2.46 -5.20
N VAL A 157 18.92 3.46 -5.62
CA VAL A 157 20.13 3.92 -4.95
C VAL A 157 19.97 5.34 -4.40
N ASP A 158 20.80 5.71 -3.44
CA ASP A 158 20.96 7.08 -2.95
C ASP A 158 21.95 7.89 -3.82
N ASP A 159 22.23 9.12 -3.40
CA ASP A 159 23.08 10.07 -4.12
C ASP A 159 24.55 9.59 -4.20
N ASP A 160 24.98 8.69 -3.32
CA ASP A 160 26.32 8.09 -3.29
C ASP A 160 26.38 6.76 -4.06
N GLY A 161 25.28 6.37 -4.73
CA GLY A 161 25.16 5.12 -5.47
C GLY A 161 25.01 3.88 -4.59
N GLN A 162 24.78 4.05 -3.28
CA GLN A 162 24.54 2.94 -2.36
C GLN A 162 23.05 2.55 -2.36
N PRO A 163 22.68 1.30 -2.00
CA PRO A 163 21.28 0.91 -1.90
C PRO A 163 20.49 1.84 -0.98
N LEU A 164 19.39 2.41 -1.49
CA LEU A 164 18.61 3.41 -0.75
C LEU A 164 18.00 2.78 0.52
N ARG A 165 18.40 3.31 1.69
CA ARG A 165 17.73 3.01 2.96
C ARG A 165 16.44 3.83 3.08
N LEU A 166 15.34 3.30 2.55
CA LEU A 166 14.07 4.00 2.55
C LEU A 166 13.38 3.97 3.93
N VAL A 167 13.36 5.12 4.60
CA VAL A 167 12.62 5.30 5.86
C VAL A 167 11.22 5.84 5.58
N LEU A 168 10.21 4.97 5.60
CA LEU A 168 8.83 5.35 5.24
C LEU A 168 8.26 6.52 6.04
N SER A 169 8.62 6.66 7.33
CA SER A 169 8.17 7.78 8.17
C SER A 169 8.72 9.14 7.71
N ARG A 170 9.77 9.17 6.88
CA ARG A 170 10.35 10.40 6.30
C ARG A 170 9.67 10.83 4.99
N LEU A 171 8.88 9.97 4.35
CA LEU A 171 8.22 10.27 3.07
C LEU A 171 7.34 11.53 3.11
N ARG A 172 6.63 11.77 4.22
CA ARG A 172 5.86 13.00 4.42
C ARG A 172 6.74 14.25 4.37
N LYS A 173 7.97 14.20 4.89
CA LYS A 173 8.93 15.32 4.80
C LYS A 173 9.37 15.53 3.36
N THR A 174 9.65 14.44 2.63
CA THR A 174 9.98 14.49 1.21
C THR A 174 8.85 15.10 0.38
N HIS A 175 7.61 14.66 0.58
CA HIS A 175 6.43 15.26 -0.05
C HIS A 175 6.38 16.77 0.21
N LYS A 176 6.49 17.19 1.48
CA LYS A 176 6.48 18.62 1.85
C LYS A 176 7.59 19.41 1.17
N ALA A 177 8.80 18.85 1.09
CA ALA A 177 9.92 19.51 0.42
C ALA A 177 9.68 19.67 -1.09
N ILE A 178 9.21 18.61 -1.76
CA ILE A 178 8.85 18.66 -3.19
C ILE A 178 7.74 19.67 -3.44
N TRP A 179 6.72 19.67 -2.59
CA TRP A 179 5.61 20.63 -2.70
C TRP A 179 6.07 22.08 -2.47
N TYR A 180 6.93 22.31 -1.48
CA TYR A 180 7.52 23.63 -1.22
C TYR A 180 8.20 24.18 -2.48
N LEU A 181 9.06 23.36 -3.11
CA LEU A 181 9.75 23.72 -4.35
C LEU A 181 8.76 24.01 -5.49
N LYS A 182 7.75 23.15 -5.68
CA LYS A 182 6.70 23.34 -6.70
C LYS A 182 5.87 24.61 -6.51
N THR A 183 5.76 25.10 -5.28
CA THR A 183 5.00 26.32 -4.94
C THR A 183 5.84 27.56 -4.74
N GLU A 184 7.15 27.50 -5.00
CA GLU A 184 8.09 28.62 -4.80
C GLU A 184 8.04 29.21 -3.36
N GLY A 185 7.69 28.38 -2.36
CA GLY A 185 7.58 28.79 -0.96
C GLY A 185 6.35 29.63 -0.60
N HIS A 186 5.37 29.78 -1.50
CA HIS A 186 4.15 30.54 -1.21
C HIS A 186 3.20 29.80 -0.25
N MET A 187 3.29 30.14 1.05
CA MET A 187 2.54 29.52 2.16
C MET A 187 1.02 29.46 1.99
N ALA A 188 0.40 30.41 1.29
CA ALA A 188 -1.05 30.41 1.06
C ALA A 188 -1.57 29.23 0.21
N ARG A 189 -0.70 28.61 -0.62
CA ARG A 189 -1.03 27.40 -1.39
C ARG A 189 -0.93 26.10 -0.57
N PHE A 190 -0.47 26.17 0.68
CA PHE A 190 -0.37 25.02 1.58
C PHE A 190 -1.75 24.59 2.12
N ALA A 191 -2.75 25.47 2.05
CA ALA A 191 -4.10 25.22 2.52
C ALA A 191 -5.01 24.57 1.46
N VAL A 192 -4.51 24.29 0.25
CA VAL A 192 -5.30 23.62 -0.79
C VAL A 192 -5.50 22.15 -0.38
N GLY A 193 -6.64 21.87 0.25
CA GLY A 193 -7.02 20.56 0.77
C GLY A 193 -7.38 20.53 2.25
N HIS A 194 -7.21 21.65 2.96
CA HIS A 194 -7.84 21.88 4.26
C HIS A 194 -9.09 22.73 4.05
N THR A 195 -10.27 22.18 4.32
CA THR A 195 -11.46 23.01 4.48
C THR A 195 -11.16 24.06 5.57
N PRO A 196 -11.49 25.34 5.36
CA PRO A 196 -11.50 26.28 6.48
C PRO A 196 -12.49 25.74 7.51
N GLU A 197 -12.08 25.67 8.77
CA GLU A 197 -13.02 25.50 9.87
C GLU A 197 -13.97 26.72 9.84
N ILE A 198 -15.27 26.45 9.72
CA ILE A 198 -16.33 27.45 9.97
C ILE A 198 -16.63 27.43 11.47
#